data_AF-A0A7T8KE87-F1
#
_entry.id   AF-A0A7T8KE87-F1
#
_cell.length_a   1.000
_cell.length_b   1.000
_cell.length_c   1.000
_cell.angle_alpha   90.00
_cell.angle_beta   90.00
_cell.angle_gamma   90.00
#
_symmetry.space_group_name_H-M   'P 1'
#
loop_
_entity.id
_entity.type
_entity.pdbx_description
1 polymer ?
#
loop_
_entity_poly.entity_id
_entity_poly.type
_entity_poly.pdbx_seq_one_letter_code
_entity_poly.pdbx_strand_id
1 'polypeptide(L)'
;MSTVSEVMQTLMDMGFHEEKVKLALAETSWKGVEPAMEWLLAHINDPVPSSGNGANETEEGEASTEEEGQSKPPPIVLTEEERKEKLAKLEELRIQKRKEREDSEKASEIDKEKKRISEGKVLSTIRKSHEDQEMKKIAEEQRREKLETQMAKERVKAQIEEDKQRRREEEERRRNPQLVIQKKALHLHPLPQPPPLWMPPQNTLRPAFKSACPTDPTLVQTFSVKEPLSAVRLFVAMNSKEVPKAPCNFMTSFPKKIFSEDEYQRPLESLDLVPSAVLIVKK
;
A
#
# COMPACT_ATOMS: atom_id res chain seq x y z
N MET A 1 -8.11 13.25 7.37
CA MET A 1 -8.33 14.71 7.54
C MET A 1 -7.00 15.26 7.96
N SER A 2 -6.39 16.13 7.14
CA SER A 2 -5.09 16.73 7.47
C SER A 2 -5.19 17.48 8.80
N THR A 3 -4.18 17.35 9.64
CA THR A 3 -4.20 18.01 10.95
C THR A 3 -3.96 19.51 10.78
N VAL A 4 -4.49 20.34 11.68
CA VAL A 4 -4.31 21.81 11.63
C VAL A 4 -2.82 22.19 11.57
N SER A 5 -1.97 21.46 12.30
CA SER A 5 -0.52 21.65 12.28
C SER A 5 0.11 21.30 10.93
N GLU A 6 -0.37 20.26 10.24
CA GLU A 6 0.11 19.85 8.92
C GLU A 6 -0.27 20.88 7.84
N VAL A 7 -1.49 21.42 7.93
CA VAL A 7 -1.96 22.51 7.06
C VAL A 7 -1.12 23.77 7.25
N MET A 8 -0.85 24.13 8.51
CA MET A 8 -0.01 25.26 8.88
C MET A 8 1.44 25.08 8.41
N GLN A 9 2.02 23.90 8.61
CA GLN A 9 3.37 23.57 8.15
C GLN A 9 3.47 23.62 6.62
N THR A 10 2.46 23.13 5.90
CA THR A 10 2.43 23.17 4.43
C THR A 10 2.44 24.61 3.92
N LEU A 11 1.68 25.52 4.54
CA LEU A 11 1.64 26.92 4.15
C LEU A 11 2.93 27.67 4.54
N MET A 12 3.57 27.29 5.65
CA MET A 12 4.90 27.78 6.02
C MET A 12 5.98 27.32 5.04
N ASP A 13 5.93 26.06 4.61
CA ASP A 13 6.86 25.50 3.62
C ASP A 13 6.68 26.17 2.25
N MET A 14 5.50 26.72 1.95
CA MET A 14 5.21 27.56 0.79
C MET A 14 5.69 29.02 0.94
N GLY A 15 6.27 29.38 2.09
CA GLY A 15 6.86 30.70 2.35
C GLY A 15 5.89 31.73 2.94
N PHE A 16 4.70 31.32 3.39
CA PHE A 16 3.78 32.24 4.08
C PHE A 16 4.15 32.39 5.56
N HIS A 17 4.13 33.64 6.06
CA HIS A 17 4.49 33.93 7.45
C HIS A 17 3.50 33.28 8.43
N GLU A 18 4.01 32.72 9.52
CA GLU A 18 3.23 31.97 10.53
C GLU A 18 1.98 32.72 11.01
N GLU A 19 2.14 34.01 11.28
CA GLU A 19 1.08 34.88 11.77
C GLU A 19 -0.03 35.09 10.74
N LYS A 20 0.32 35.23 9.45
CA LYS A 20 -0.64 35.31 8.34
C LYS A 20 -1.36 33.98 8.15
N VAL A 21 -0.66 32.86 8.26
CA VAL A 21 -1.23 31.51 8.15
C VAL A 21 -2.26 31.24 9.25
N LYS A 22 -1.96 31.63 10.50
CA LYS A 22 -2.91 31.50 11.62
C LYS A 22 -4.17 32.33 11.41
N LEU A 23 -4.02 33.57 10.91
CA LEU A 23 -5.14 34.45 10.60
C LEU A 23 -6.01 33.89 9.47
N ALA A 24 -5.39 33.41 8.40
CA ALA A 24 -6.07 32.77 7.28
C ALA A 24 -6.86 31.52 7.69
N LEU A 25 -6.29 30.70 8.57
CA LEU A 25 -6.96 29.50 9.09
C LEU A 25 -8.12 29.84 10.01
N ALA A 26 -8.02 30.92 10.80
CA ALA A 26 -9.11 31.42 11.61
C ALA A 26 -10.28 31.92 10.74
N GLU A 27 -9.99 32.70 9.70
CA GLU A 27 -11.01 33.25 8.80
C GLU A 27 -11.67 32.16 7.94
N THR A 28 -10.89 31.18 7.49
CA THR A 28 -11.38 30.07 6.67
C THR A 28 -12.02 28.95 7.48
N SER A 29 -12.20 29.14 8.79
CA SER A 29 -12.81 28.17 9.71
C SER A 29 -12.11 26.80 9.71
N TRP A 30 -10.78 26.77 9.54
CA TRP A 30 -9.97 25.55 9.57
C TRP A 30 -10.35 24.50 8.51
N LYS A 31 -10.85 24.96 7.35
CA LYS A 31 -11.36 24.10 6.27
C LYS A 31 -10.28 23.40 5.42
N GLY A 32 -8.99 23.68 5.65
CA GLY A 32 -7.87 23.02 4.99
C GLY A 32 -6.86 23.99 4.36
N VAL A 33 -5.91 23.45 3.58
CA VAL A 33 -4.83 24.23 2.93
C VAL A 33 -5.37 25.16 1.84
N GLU A 34 -6.24 24.66 0.97
CA GLU A 34 -6.70 25.42 -0.21
C GLU A 34 -7.49 26.70 0.17
N PRO A 35 -8.46 26.67 1.09
CA PRO A 35 -9.18 27.88 1.50
C PRO A 35 -8.27 28.89 2.21
N ALA A 36 -7.35 28.41 3.05
CA ALA A 36 -6.37 29.24 3.73
C ALA A 36 -5.40 29.90 2.74
N MET A 37 -4.98 29.17 1.70
CA MET A 37 -4.14 29.70 0.64
C MET A 37 -4.85 30.75 -0.21
N GLU A 38 -6.12 30.53 -0.56
CA GLU A 38 -6.92 31.51 -1.32
C GLU A 38 -7.06 32.83 -0.56
N TRP A 39 -7.31 32.76 0.75
CA TRP A 39 -7.35 33.94 1.60
C TRP A 39 -5.99 34.65 1.71
N LEU A 40 -4.89 33.88 1.85
CA LEU A 40 -3.53 34.43 1.89
C LEU A 40 -3.12 35.13 0.60
N LEU A 41 -3.52 34.59 -0.56
CA LEU A 41 -3.25 35.20 -1.86
C LEU A 41 -4.06 36.49 -2.06
N ALA A 42 -5.31 36.53 -1.57
CA ALA A 42 -6.15 37.72 -1.63
C ALA A 42 -5.65 38.87 -0.73
N HIS A 43 -4.97 38.54 0.39
CA HIS A 43 -4.49 39.51 1.39
C HIS A 43 -2.95 39.58 1.44
N ILE A 44 -2.28 39.28 0.32
CA ILE A 44 -0.81 39.19 0.26
C ILE A 44 -0.15 40.54 0.54
N ASN A 45 -0.81 41.64 0.13
CA ASN A 45 -0.35 43.03 0.26
C ASN A 45 -0.86 43.75 1.51
N ASP A 46 -1.69 43.11 2.34
CA ASP A 46 -2.14 43.75 3.58
C ASP A 46 -1.01 43.72 4.61
N PRO A 47 -0.64 44.89 5.18
CA PRO A 47 0.40 44.98 6.18
C PRO A 47 -0.12 44.33 7.47
N VAL A 48 0.42 43.17 7.80
CA VAL A 48 0.24 42.62 9.15
C VAL A 48 1.08 43.44 10.12
N PRO A 49 0.56 43.77 11.31
CA PRO A 49 1.36 44.38 12.37
C PRO A 49 2.39 43.35 12.86
N SER A 50 3.55 43.32 12.19
CA SER A 50 4.65 42.43 12.52
C SER A 50 5.44 43.00 13.69
N SER A 51 5.48 42.24 14.78
CA SER A 51 6.49 42.42 15.82
C SER A 51 7.74 41.64 15.41
N GLY A 52 8.73 42.36 14.88
CA GLY A 52 10.15 41.99 14.99
C GLY A 52 10.79 41.20 13.85
N ASN A 53 11.65 41.92 13.11
CA ASN A 53 12.83 41.48 12.36
C ASN A 53 12.67 40.66 11.06
N GLY A 54 12.85 41.38 9.93
CA GLY A 54 14.13 41.28 9.22
C GLY A 54 14.12 40.79 7.77
N ALA A 55 14.20 41.76 6.85
CA ALA A 55 14.81 41.69 5.51
C ALA A 55 14.04 40.96 4.39
N ASN A 56 13.39 41.73 3.50
CA ASN A 56 14.00 42.15 2.22
C ASN A 56 12.95 42.93 1.40
N GLU A 57 12.96 44.26 1.47
CA GLU A 57 12.20 45.14 0.57
C GLU A 57 13.11 45.55 -0.59
N THR A 58 12.71 45.18 -1.79
CA THR A 58 13.16 45.82 -3.03
C THR A 58 11.92 46.45 -3.64
N GLU A 59 11.74 47.76 -3.54
CA GLU A 59 11.01 48.52 -4.56
C GLU A 59 11.49 49.98 -4.59
N GLU A 60 11.54 50.47 -5.83
CA GLU A 60 11.79 51.83 -6.25
C GLU A 60 10.62 52.74 -5.87
N GLY A 61 10.87 54.06 -5.78
CA GLY A 61 9.81 55.04 -5.58
C GLY A 61 10.34 56.46 -5.37
N GLU A 62 10.37 57.23 -6.45
CA GLU A 62 10.45 58.69 -6.48
C GLU A 62 9.38 59.34 -5.59
N ALA A 63 9.72 60.42 -4.88
CA ALA A 63 9.11 61.74 -5.04
C ALA A 63 9.59 62.71 -3.94
N SER A 64 9.91 63.91 -4.40
CA SER A 64 10.28 65.16 -3.73
C SER A 64 9.35 65.57 -2.58
N THR A 65 9.87 66.30 -1.59
CA THR A 65 9.34 67.58 -1.06
C THR A 65 10.33 68.15 -0.04
N GLU A 66 10.79 69.38 -0.30
CA GLU A 66 11.52 70.31 0.59
C GLU A 66 10.59 70.68 1.79
N GLU A 67 11.00 71.05 3.01
CA GLU A 67 11.88 72.14 3.39
C GLU A 67 12.14 72.11 4.93
N GLU A 68 13.27 72.72 5.32
CA GLU A 68 13.67 73.40 6.58
C GLU A 68 13.36 72.88 8.00
N GLY A 69 14.41 72.92 8.84
CA GLY A 69 14.31 72.80 10.31
C GLY A 69 15.65 72.71 11.05
N GLN A 70 16.35 73.84 11.16
CA GLN A 70 17.57 74.13 11.96
C GLN A 70 17.93 73.21 13.15
N SER A 71 19.20 72.79 13.23
CA SER A 71 20.11 73.11 14.35
C SER A 71 21.52 72.54 14.11
N LYS A 72 22.48 73.42 13.83
CA LYS A 72 23.92 73.09 13.83
C LYS A 72 24.45 73.14 15.27
N PRO A 73 24.99 72.05 15.84
CA PRO A 73 25.96 72.15 16.93
C PRO A 73 27.35 72.52 16.36
N PRO A 74 28.23 73.16 17.15
CA PRO A 74 29.50 73.72 16.68
C PRO A 74 30.48 72.65 16.16
N PRO A 75 31.31 72.95 15.14
CA PRO A 75 32.18 71.96 14.52
C PRO A 75 33.37 71.65 15.43
N ILE A 76 33.42 70.43 15.96
CA ILE A 76 34.66 69.84 16.45
C ILE A 76 35.53 69.55 15.23
N VAL A 77 36.67 70.23 15.14
CA VAL A 77 37.59 70.19 14.01
C VAL A 77 38.35 68.86 14.06
N LEU A 78 37.77 67.80 13.48
CA LEU A 78 38.52 66.62 13.05
C LEU A 78 39.69 67.12 12.20
N THR A 79 40.91 66.77 12.59
CA THR A 79 42.14 67.11 11.87
C THR A 79 42.05 66.60 10.43
N GLU A 80 42.69 67.30 9.50
CA GLU A 80 42.59 67.00 8.06
C GLU A 80 43.05 65.58 7.70
N GLU A 81 43.88 64.97 8.54
CA GLU A 81 44.35 63.60 8.40
C GLU A 81 43.27 62.56 8.71
N GLU A 82 42.53 62.70 9.81
CA GLU A 82 41.47 61.74 10.18
C GLU A 82 40.29 61.77 9.20
N ARG A 83 40.02 62.91 8.56
CA ARG A 83 39.00 63.02 7.50
C ARG A 83 39.45 62.32 6.22
N LYS A 84 40.74 62.36 5.87
CA LYS A 84 41.30 61.65 4.72
C LYS A 84 41.30 60.13 4.94
N GLU A 85 41.64 59.66 6.13
CA GLU A 85 41.58 58.23 6.47
C GLU A 85 40.14 57.68 6.42
N LYS A 86 39.16 58.44 6.93
CA LYS A 86 37.74 58.04 6.83
C LYS A 86 37.25 57.99 5.38
N LEU A 87 37.70 58.91 4.53
CA LEU A 87 37.40 58.88 3.10
C LEU A 87 38.06 57.68 2.40
N ALA A 88 39.33 57.41 2.69
CA ALA A 88 40.05 56.26 2.16
C ALA A 88 39.39 54.93 2.58
N LYS A 89 38.98 54.82 3.85
CA LYS A 89 38.27 53.64 4.37
C LYS A 89 36.89 53.46 3.74
N LEU A 90 36.16 54.56 3.50
CA LEU A 90 34.88 54.52 2.78
C LEU A 90 35.04 54.13 1.31
N GLU A 91 36.12 54.60 0.66
CA GLU A 91 36.45 54.25 -0.71
C GLU A 91 36.84 52.76 -0.84
N GLU A 92 37.67 52.26 0.08
CA GLU A 92 38.03 50.84 0.15
C GLU A 92 36.80 49.95 0.37
N LEU A 93 35.89 50.35 1.26
CA LEU A 93 34.64 49.62 1.52
C LEU A 93 33.70 49.63 0.30
N ARG A 94 33.67 50.72 -0.48
CA ARG A 94 32.94 50.79 -1.76
C ARG A 94 33.54 49.88 -2.82
N ILE A 95 34.86 49.83 -2.92
CA ILE A 95 35.58 48.96 -3.85
C ILE A 95 35.37 47.49 -3.47
N GLN A 96 35.48 47.14 -2.19
CA GLN A 96 35.18 45.79 -1.68
C GLN A 96 33.75 45.38 -1.99
N LYS A 97 32.76 46.24 -1.69
CA LYS A 97 31.35 45.94 -1.94
C LYS A 97 31.02 45.80 -3.43
N ARG A 98 31.71 46.55 -4.30
CA ARG A 98 31.56 46.41 -5.76
C ARG A 98 32.16 45.10 -6.26
N LYS A 99 33.35 44.73 -5.76
CA LYS A 99 34.02 43.48 -6.11
C LYS A 99 33.23 42.25 -5.63
N GLU A 100 32.73 42.29 -4.39
CA GLU A 100 31.87 41.24 -3.84
C GLU A 100 30.60 41.05 -4.68
N ARG A 101 29.94 42.15 -5.08
CA ARG A 101 28.78 42.08 -5.96
C ARG A 101 29.14 41.45 -7.31
N GLU A 102 30.22 41.89 -7.95
CA GLU A 102 30.68 41.36 -9.24
C GLU A 102 31.07 39.87 -9.16
N ASP A 103 31.75 39.45 -8.08
CA ASP A 103 32.13 38.05 -7.85
C ASP A 103 30.89 37.17 -7.58
N SER A 104 29.90 37.70 -6.85
CA SER A 104 28.63 37.01 -6.60
C SER A 104 27.77 36.86 -7.86
N GLU A 105 27.75 37.87 -8.72
CA GLU A 105 27.05 37.85 -10.01
C GLU A 105 27.70 36.82 -10.95
N LYS A 106 29.04 36.82 -11.06
CA LYS A 106 29.78 35.80 -11.83
C LYS A 106 29.58 34.39 -11.29
N ALA A 107 29.56 34.20 -9.97
CA ALA A 107 29.28 32.91 -9.36
C ALA A 107 27.85 32.43 -9.67
N SER A 108 26.87 33.32 -9.58
CA SER A 108 25.47 33.01 -9.93
C SER A 108 25.33 32.62 -11.41
N GLU A 109 26.03 33.29 -12.33
CA GLU A 109 26.03 32.94 -13.75
C GLU A 109 26.65 31.56 -14.01
N ILE A 110 27.78 31.26 -13.36
CA ILE A 110 28.44 29.95 -13.46
C ILE A 110 27.52 28.84 -12.91
N ASP A 111 26.84 29.08 -11.79
CA ASP A 111 25.93 28.11 -11.19
C ASP A 111 24.67 27.89 -12.02
N LYS A 112 24.12 28.95 -12.66
CA LYS A 112 23.02 28.83 -13.62
C LYS A 112 23.40 27.96 -14.82
N GLU A 113 24.59 28.16 -15.39
CA GLU A 113 25.06 27.36 -16.52
C GLU A 113 25.37 25.91 -16.11
N LYS A 114 26.00 25.69 -14.95
CA LYS A 114 26.20 24.34 -14.38
C LYS A 114 24.88 23.63 -14.15
N LYS A 115 23.86 24.34 -13.63
CA LYS A 115 22.53 23.79 -13.39
C LYS A 115 21.91 23.31 -14.70
N ARG A 116 21.93 24.13 -15.75
CA ARG A 116 21.45 23.75 -17.10
C ARG A 116 22.12 22.47 -17.63
N ILE A 117 23.44 22.37 -17.50
CA ILE A 117 24.20 21.18 -17.95
C ILE A 117 23.85 19.96 -17.11
N SER A 118 23.76 20.13 -15.78
CA SER A 118 23.45 19.06 -14.85
C SER A 118 22.05 18.50 -15.07
N GLU A 119 21.05 19.36 -15.29
CA GLU A 119 19.66 18.98 -15.53
C GLU A 119 19.52 18.19 -16.83
N GLY A 120 20.20 18.61 -17.90
CA GLY A 120 20.25 17.84 -19.15
C GLY A 120 20.87 16.45 -18.96
N LYS A 121 21.94 16.35 -18.17
CA LYS A 121 22.58 15.07 -17.85
C LYS A 121 21.69 14.19 -16.98
N VAL A 122 21.02 14.76 -15.98
CA VAL A 122 20.09 14.06 -15.09
C VAL A 122 18.95 13.44 -15.91
N LEU A 123 18.32 14.21 -16.80
CA LEU A 123 17.25 13.68 -17.68
C LEU A 123 17.73 12.53 -18.56
N SER A 124 18.94 12.64 -19.14
CA SER A 124 19.54 11.57 -19.93
C SER A 124 19.80 10.31 -19.08
N THR A 125 20.32 10.46 -17.86
CA THR A 125 20.55 9.33 -16.95
C THR A 125 19.26 8.68 -16.46
N ILE A 126 18.21 9.48 -16.21
CA ILE A 126 16.89 8.97 -15.81
C ILE A 126 16.29 8.11 -16.91
N ARG A 127 16.27 8.62 -18.16
CA ARG A 127 15.78 7.85 -19.31
C ARG A 127 16.54 6.53 -19.48
N LYS A 128 17.88 6.58 -19.45
CA LYS A 128 18.71 5.37 -19.58
C LYS A 128 18.48 4.37 -18.45
N SER A 129 18.39 4.83 -17.20
CA SER A 129 18.11 3.96 -16.06
C SER A 129 16.72 3.33 -16.14
N HIS A 130 15.74 4.03 -16.69
CA HIS A 130 14.40 3.49 -16.90
C HIS A 130 14.42 2.37 -17.95
N GLU A 131 15.03 2.63 -19.10
CA GLU A 131 15.22 1.63 -20.17
C GLU A 131 15.99 0.39 -19.67
N ASP A 132 17.07 0.58 -18.91
CA ASP A 132 17.85 -0.51 -18.31
C ASP A 132 17.00 -1.34 -17.31
N GLN A 133 16.12 -0.69 -16.54
CA GLN A 133 15.22 -1.37 -15.61
C GLN A 133 14.14 -2.18 -16.35
N GLU A 134 13.57 -1.65 -17.43
CA GLU A 134 12.60 -2.38 -18.25
C GLU A 134 13.25 -3.60 -18.90
N MET A 135 14.43 -3.43 -19.49
CA MET A 135 15.19 -4.54 -20.08
C MET A 135 15.55 -5.62 -19.04
N LYS A 136 15.91 -5.20 -17.82
CA LYS A 136 16.19 -6.12 -16.73
C LYS A 136 14.95 -6.92 -16.31
N LYS A 137 13.79 -6.27 -16.20
CA LYS A 137 12.51 -6.92 -15.86
C LYS A 137 12.12 -7.95 -16.92
N ILE A 138 12.23 -7.59 -18.21
CA ILE A 138 11.95 -8.49 -19.33
C ILE A 138 12.89 -9.71 -19.29
N ALA A 139 14.19 -9.50 -19.05
CA ALA A 139 15.16 -10.60 -18.97
C ALA A 139 14.90 -11.54 -17.77
N GLU A 140 14.48 -10.99 -16.62
CA GLU A 140 14.12 -11.77 -15.43
C GLU A 140 12.85 -12.59 -15.65
N GLU A 141 11.82 -11.98 -16.24
CA GLU A 141 10.57 -12.66 -16.59
C GLU A 141 10.82 -13.81 -17.58
N GLN A 142 11.63 -13.59 -18.62
CA GLN A 142 12.03 -14.65 -19.53
C GLN A 142 12.81 -15.77 -18.85
N ARG A 143 13.67 -15.46 -17.87
CA ARG A 143 14.38 -16.49 -17.09
C ARG A 143 13.41 -17.28 -16.23
N ARG A 144 12.46 -16.61 -15.59
CA ARG A 144 11.43 -17.24 -14.77
C ARG A 144 10.51 -18.14 -15.59
N GLU A 145 10.02 -17.66 -16.73
CA GLU A 145 9.19 -18.46 -17.64
C GLU A 145 9.94 -19.69 -18.16
N LYS A 146 11.23 -19.55 -18.49
CA LYS A 146 12.08 -20.69 -18.89
C LYS A 146 12.21 -21.72 -17.76
N LEU A 147 12.40 -21.28 -16.51
CA LEU A 147 12.48 -22.17 -15.36
C LEU A 147 11.14 -22.85 -15.07
N GLU A 148 10.04 -22.12 -15.10
CA GLU A 148 8.69 -22.68 -14.91
C GLU A 148 8.36 -23.70 -16.02
N THR A 149 8.72 -23.40 -17.27
CA THR A 149 8.58 -24.35 -18.39
C THR A 149 9.45 -25.59 -18.20
N GLN A 150 10.66 -25.45 -17.69
CA GLN A 150 11.54 -26.59 -17.38
C GLN A 150 10.94 -27.43 -16.25
N MET A 151 10.52 -26.80 -15.13
CA MET A 151 9.87 -27.50 -14.02
C MET A 151 8.58 -28.20 -14.44
N ALA A 152 7.78 -27.59 -15.32
CA ALA A 152 6.58 -28.23 -15.87
C ALA A 152 6.93 -29.46 -16.72
N LYS A 153 7.95 -29.36 -17.58
CA LYS A 153 8.46 -30.50 -18.35
C LYS A 153 8.99 -31.61 -17.44
N GLU A 154 9.72 -31.26 -16.39
CA GLU A 154 10.22 -32.22 -15.39
C GLU A 154 9.07 -32.89 -14.63
N ARG A 155 8.04 -32.15 -14.25
CA ARG A 155 6.84 -32.68 -13.59
C ARG A 155 6.11 -33.69 -14.48
N VAL A 156 5.91 -33.37 -15.75
CA VAL A 156 5.30 -34.30 -16.72
C VAL A 156 6.19 -35.51 -16.93
N LYS A 157 7.50 -35.32 -17.06
CA LYS A 157 8.46 -36.42 -17.20
C LYS A 157 8.43 -37.36 -15.99
N ALA A 158 8.35 -36.82 -14.77
CA ALA A 158 8.24 -37.61 -13.55
C ALA A 158 6.93 -38.41 -13.50
N GLN A 159 5.80 -37.80 -13.90
CA GLN A 159 4.52 -38.51 -13.99
C GLN A 159 4.55 -39.66 -15.02
N ILE A 160 5.18 -39.45 -16.17
CA ILE A 160 5.35 -40.50 -17.19
C ILE A 160 6.27 -41.61 -16.67
N GLU A 161 7.34 -41.27 -15.97
CA GLU A 161 8.25 -42.26 -15.39
C GLU A 161 7.56 -43.09 -14.30
N GLU A 162 6.79 -42.46 -13.41
CA GLU A 162 5.99 -43.16 -12.39
C GLU A 162 4.94 -44.08 -13.05
N ASP A 163 4.23 -43.61 -14.08
CA ASP A 163 3.26 -44.44 -14.80
C ASP A 163 3.94 -45.61 -15.54
N LYS A 164 5.13 -45.37 -16.12
CA LYS A 164 5.92 -46.40 -16.78
C LYS A 164 6.45 -47.44 -15.79
N GLN A 165 6.89 -47.01 -14.60
CA GLN A 165 7.31 -47.90 -13.52
C GLN A 165 6.13 -48.72 -13.01
N ARG A 166 4.98 -48.09 -12.73
CA ARG A 166 3.74 -48.76 -12.32
C ARG A 166 3.32 -49.85 -13.30
N ARG A 167 3.34 -49.56 -14.61
CA ARG A 167 3.02 -50.56 -15.65
C ARG A 167 4.04 -51.69 -15.69
N ARG A 168 5.34 -51.39 -15.56
CA ARG A 168 6.38 -52.43 -15.52
C ARG A 168 6.22 -53.33 -14.30
N GLU A 169 5.96 -52.77 -13.12
CA GLU A 169 5.72 -53.52 -11.89
C GLU A 169 4.47 -54.38 -11.98
N GLU A 170 3.38 -53.85 -12.57
CA GLU A 170 2.16 -54.62 -12.80
C GLU A 170 2.38 -55.75 -13.81
N GLU A 171 3.11 -55.51 -14.89
CA GLU A 171 3.47 -56.53 -15.88
C GLU A 171 4.37 -57.61 -15.26
N GLU A 172 5.35 -57.23 -14.43
CA GLU A 172 6.18 -58.17 -13.69
C GLU A 172 5.35 -58.99 -12.70
N ARG A 173 4.42 -58.35 -11.98
CA ARG A 173 3.45 -59.01 -11.09
C ARG A 173 2.55 -59.99 -11.85
N ARG A 174 2.15 -59.67 -13.08
CA ARG A 174 1.37 -60.57 -13.96
C ARG A 174 2.22 -61.70 -14.56
N ARG A 175 3.48 -61.44 -14.90
CA ARG A 175 4.40 -62.42 -15.50
C ARG A 175 4.91 -63.44 -14.48
N ASN A 176 5.05 -63.07 -13.21
CA ASN A 176 5.49 -63.98 -12.15
C ASN A 176 4.49 -64.05 -10.96
N PRO A 177 3.32 -64.68 -11.15
CA PRO A 177 2.32 -64.82 -10.08
C PRO A 177 2.78 -65.72 -8.91
N GLN A 178 3.87 -66.48 -9.07
CA GLN A 178 4.37 -67.43 -8.06
C GLN A 178 5.05 -66.76 -6.85
N LEU A 179 5.53 -65.51 -6.96
CA LEU A 179 6.15 -64.78 -5.83
C LEU A 179 5.14 -64.08 -4.90
N VAL A 180 3.88 -63.96 -5.32
CA VAL A 180 2.79 -63.41 -4.48
C VAL A 180 2.23 -64.47 -3.53
N ILE A 181 2.43 -65.77 -3.80
CA ILE A 181 1.95 -66.86 -2.95
C ILE A 181 2.91 -67.11 -1.76
N GLN A 182 4.23 -67.01 -1.93
CA GLN A 182 5.16 -67.26 -0.81
C GLN A 182 5.22 -66.13 0.23
N LYS A 183 4.98 -64.86 -0.16
CA LYS A 183 4.88 -63.77 0.84
C LYS A 183 3.51 -63.72 1.54
N LYS A 184 2.49 -64.39 1.01
CA LYS A 184 1.17 -64.51 1.67
C LYS A 184 0.99 -65.79 2.49
N ALA A 185 1.94 -66.73 2.43
CA ALA A 185 1.87 -68.02 3.14
C ALA A 185 2.66 -68.08 4.47
N LEU A 186 3.32 -67.00 4.91
CA LEU A 186 3.99 -66.93 6.22
C LEU A 186 3.21 -66.18 7.30
N HIS A 187 1.96 -65.82 7.04
CA HIS A 187 1.06 -65.29 8.06
C HIS A 187 -0.31 -65.96 7.92
N LEU A 188 -0.40 -67.21 8.37
CA LEU A 188 -1.59 -67.74 9.05
C LEU A 188 -1.75 -66.98 10.39
N HIS A 189 -2.01 -65.69 10.29
CA HIS A 189 -2.73 -64.99 11.34
C HIS A 189 -4.22 -65.10 11.01
N PRO A 190 -5.11 -65.11 12.03
CA PRO A 190 -6.54 -65.14 11.80
C PRO A 190 -6.88 -64.06 10.78
N LEU A 191 -7.85 -64.35 9.90
CA LEU A 191 -8.47 -63.34 9.04
C LEU A 191 -8.49 -62.00 9.79
N PRO A 192 -7.89 -60.92 9.24
CA PRO A 192 -8.35 -59.62 9.63
C PRO A 192 -9.81 -59.64 9.21
N GLN A 193 -10.66 -59.83 10.20
CA GLN A 193 -12.00 -59.29 10.22
C GLN A 193 -11.90 -57.93 9.51
N PRO A 194 -12.79 -57.59 8.56
CA PRO A 194 -12.78 -56.26 7.98
C PRO A 194 -12.58 -55.30 9.16
N PRO A 195 -11.60 -54.37 9.10
CA PRO A 195 -11.43 -53.43 10.21
C PRO A 195 -12.84 -52.97 10.53
N PRO A 196 -13.31 -53.06 11.80
CA PRO A 196 -14.69 -52.69 12.10
C PRO A 196 -14.88 -51.42 11.34
N LEU A 197 -15.80 -51.42 10.36
CA LEU A 197 -16.11 -50.23 9.58
C LEU A 197 -16.18 -49.20 10.67
N TRP A 198 -15.19 -48.31 10.72
CA TRP A 198 -15.11 -47.33 11.78
C TRP A 198 -16.23 -46.45 11.30
N MET A 199 -17.45 -46.82 11.71
CA MET A 199 -18.56 -45.94 11.80
C MET A 199 -17.90 -44.84 12.59
N PRO A 200 -17.64 -43.68 11.96
CA PRO A 200 -17.21 -42.56 12.76
C PRO A 200 -18.26 -42.49 13.89
N PRO A 201 -17.85 -42.22 15.14
CA PRO A 201 -18.74 -42.30 16.29
C PRO A 201 -20.07 -41.71 15.83
N GLN A 202 -21.21 -42.38 16.09
CA GLN A 202 -22.54 -42.04 15.53
C GLN A 202 -22.94 -40.54 15.66
N ASN A 203 -22.07 -39.77 16.31
CA ASN A 203 -22.03 -38.36 16.58
C ASN A 203 -21.23 -37.49 15.58
N THR A 204 -20.89 -37.93 14.36
CA THR A 204 -20.29 -37.06 13.34
C THR A 204 -21.18 -36.91 12.11
N LEU A 205 -21.47 -35.66 11.74
CA LEU A 205 -22.30 -35.32 10.60
C LEU A 205 -21.41 -34.98 9.39
N ARG A 206 -21.68 -35.57 8.22
CA ARG A 206 -21.12 -35.10 6.95
C ARG A 206 -22.20 -34.39 6.13
N PRO A 207 -22.45 -33.08 6.31
CA PRO A 207 -23.33 -32.39 5.40
C PRO A 207 -22.63 -32.16 4.05
N ALA A 208 -23.31 -32.50 2.96
CA ALA A 208 -22.89 -32.13 1.62
C ALA A 208 -23.72 -30.94 1.16
N PHE A 209 -23.07 -29.83 0.91
CA PHE A 209 -23.72 -28.60 0.48
C PHE A 209 -23.77 -28.50 -1.04
N LYS A 210 -24.95 -28.21 -1.58
CA LYS A 210 -25.14 -27.90 -3.00
C LYS A 210 -25.77 -26.51 -3.11
N SER A 211 -25.14 -25.56 -3.78
CA SER A 211 -25.83 -24.34 -4.15
C SER A 211 -26.87 -24.66 -5.23
N ALA A 212 -27.93 -23.86 -5.33
CA ALA A 212 -28.94 -24.03 -6.37
C ALA A 212 -28.47 -23.57 -7.77
N CYS A 213 -27.24 -23.07 -7.90
CA CYS A 213 -26.67 -22.59 -9.15
C CYS A 213 -25.84 -23.71 -9.81
N PRO A 214 -25.92 -23.95 -11.14
CA PRO A 214 -25.29 -25.11 -11.78
C PRO A 214 -23.75 -25.14 -11.80
N THR A 215 -23.09 -24.06 -11.37
CA THR A 215 -21.65 -23.83 -11.58
C THR A 215 -20.78 -23.89 -10.33
N ASP A 216 -21.36 -24.12 -9.14
CA ASP A 216 -20.58 -24.09 -7.89
C ASP A 216 -20.03 -25.46 -7.48
N PRO A 217 -18.82 -25.50 -6.88
CA PRO A 217 -18.28 -26.70 -6.25
C PRO A 217 -19.10 -27.08 -5.02
N THR A 218 -19.44 -28.37 -4.89
CA THR A 218 -20.11 -28.89 -3.69
C THR A 218 -19.15 -28.85 -2.50
N LEU A 219 -19.53 -28.17 -1.42
CA LEU A 219 -18.72 -28.07 -0.23
C LEU A 219 -19.08 -29.21 0.73
N VAL A 220 -18.10 -30.03 1.10
CA VAL A 220 -18.29 -31.18 2.00
C VAL A 220 -17.43 -30.97 3.22
N GLN A 221 -18.04 -30.97 4.39
CA GLN A 221 -17.37 -30.80 5.67
C GLN A 221 -17.89 -31.84 6.66
N THR A 222 -17.17 -32.04 7.77
CA THR A 222 -17.65 -32.85 8.89
C THR A 222 -17.85 -31.93 10.10
N PHE A 223 -19.03 -32.00 10.72
CA PHE A 223 -19.43 -31.22 11.89
C PHE A 223 -19.77 -32.14 13.06
N SER A 224 -19.71 -31.61 14.28
CA SER A 224 -20.09 -32.35 15.48
C SER A 224 -21.62 -32.39 15.63
N VAL A 225 -22.18 -33.47 16.16
CA VAL A 225 -23.64 -33.62 16.31
C VAL A 225 -24.29 -32.61 17.25
N LYS A 226 -23.52 -32.11 18.24
CA LYS A 226 -23.96 -31.06 19.17
C LYS A 226 -23.75 -29.63 18.65
N GLU A 227 -23.20 -29.48 17.45
CA GLU A 227 -22.93 -28.18 16.86
C GLU A 227 -24.23 -27.54 16.34
N PRO A 228 -24.42 -26.22 16.46
CA PRO A 228 -25.63 -25.56 15.96
C PRO A 228 -25.62 -25.42 14.43
N LEU A 229 -26.80 -25.40 13.80
CA LEU A 229 -26.93 -25.18 12.35
C LEU A 229 -26.33 -23.84 11.88
N SER A 230 -26.22 -22.84 12.75
CA SER A 230 -25.52 -21.58 12.51
C SER A 230 -24.04 -21.75 12.17
N ALA A 231 -23.36 -22.77 12.70
CA ALA A 231 -21.96 -23.03 12.36
C ALA A 231 -21.80 -23.45 10.89
N VAL A 232 -22.75 -24.22 10.38
CA VAL A 232 -22.82 -24.58 8.95
C VAL A 232 -23.04 -23.33 8.10
N ARG A 233 -23.88 -22.38 8.55
CA ARG A 233 -24.11 -21.07 7.90
C ARG A 233 -22.82 -20.27 7.80
N LEU A 234 -22.06 -20.19 8.89
CA LEU A 234 -20.78 -19.50 8.93
C LEU A 234 -19.76 -20.15 7.99
N PHE A 235 -19.65 -21.47 8.02
CA PHE A 235 -18.71 -22.22 7.18
C PHE A 235 -18.98 -22.01 5.68
N VAL A 236 -20.25 -22.01 5.26
CA VAL A 236 -20.62 -21.68 3.88
C VAL A 236 -20.25 -20.24 3.56
N ALA A 237 -20.58 -19.27 4.42
CA ALA A 237 -20.24 -17.86 4.21
C ALA A 237 -18.72 -17.60 4.12
N MET A 238 -17.88 -18.40 4.78
CA MET A 238 -16.43 -18.27 4.76
C MET A 238 -15.77 -18.93 3.54
N ASN A 239 -16.33 -20.04 3.04
CA ASN A 239 -15.68 -20.88 2.02
C ASN A 239 -16.33 -20.78 0.63
N SER A 240 -17.53 -20.19 0.52
CA SER A 240 -18.18 -19.94 -0.77
C SER A 240 -17.65 -18.66 -1.42
N LYS A 241 -17.20 -18.76 -2.69
CA LYS A 241 -16.67 -17.62 -3.46
C LYS A 241 -17.76 -16.72 -4.07
N GLU A 242 -18.97 -17.25 -4.26
CA GLU A 242 -20.07 -16.55 -4.96
C GLU A 242 -21.30 -16.27 -4.08
N VAL A 243 -21.41 -16.91 -2.91
CA VAL A 243 -22.55 -16.68 -2.00
C VAL A 243 -22.32 -15.34 -1.31
N PRO A 244 -23.22 -14.35 -1.45
CA PRO A 244 -23.04 -13.05 -0.82
C PRO A 244 -22.95 -13.23 0.70
N LYS A 245 -22.14 -12.38 1.36
CA LYS A 245 -21.95 -12.32 2.83
C LYS A 245 -23.23 -12.00 3.62
N ALA A 246 -24.39 -12.04 2.96
CA ALA A 246 -25.72 -11.85 3.48
C ALA A 246 -26.24 -13.13 4.18
N PRO A 247 -27.22 -13.02 5.08
CA PRO A 247 -27.83 -14.17 5.74
C PRO A 247 -28.49 -15.08 4.71
N CYS A 248 -27.87 -16.24 4.45
CA CYS A 248 -28.38 -17.26 3.55
C CYS A 248 -29.29 -18.23 4.30
N ASN A 249 -30.40 -18.62 3.66
CA ASN A 249 -31.32 -19.62 4.19
C ASN A 249 -30.99 -21.01 3.66
N PHE A 250 -31.23 -22.03 4.49
CA PHE A 250 -30.98 -23.42 4.15
C PHE A 250 -32.29 -24.16 3.93
N MET A 251 -32.27 -25.09 2.97
CA MET A 251 -33.38 -25.97 2.66
C MET A 251 -32.88 -27.41 2.45
N THR A 252 -33.60 -28.40 2.96
CA THR A 252 -33.35 -29.84 2.68
C THR A 252 -34.06 -30.28 1.40
N SER A 253 -33.56 -31.34 0.76
CA SER A 253 -34.22 -31.93 -0.42
C SER A 253 -35.41 -32.81 -0.06
N PHE A 254 -35.25 -33.75 0.88
CA PHE A 254 -36.31 -34.67 1.33
C PHE A 254 -36.10 -35.06 2.81
N PRO A 255 -37.12 -34.89 3.68
CA PRO A 255 -38.32 -34.10 3.45
C PRO A 255 -37.96 -32.64 3.18
N LYS A 256 -38.68 -31.96 2.28
CA LYS A 256 -38.42 -30.54 1.97
C LYS A 256 -38.74 -29.70 3.18
N LYS A 257 -37.72 -29.11 3.80
CA LYS A 257 -37.85 -28.23 4.96
C LYS A 257 -36.98 -27.00 4.74
N ILE A 258 -37.55 -25.81 4.96
CA ILE A 258 -36.83 -24.53 4.95
C ILE A 258 -36.59 -24.15 6.40
N PHE A 259 -35.34 -23.86 6.76
CA PHE A 259 -34.99 -23.53 8.13
C PHE A 259 -35.24 -22.05 8.45
N SER A 260 -35.82 -21.80 9.62
CA SER A 260 -36.07 -20.48 10.21
C SER A 260 -34.96 -20.10 11.20
N GLU A 261 -34.84 -18.81 11.55
CA GLU A 261 -33.74 -18.29 12.39
C GLU A 261 -33.63 -19.01 13.75
N ASP A 262 -34.76 -19.38 14.35
CA ASP A 262 -34.79 -20.12 15.63
C ASP A 262 -34.18 -21.52 15.53
N GLU A 263 -34.24 -22.14 14.34
CA GLU A 263 -33.67 -23.47 14.09
C GLU A 263 -32.15 -23.40 13.89
N TYR A 264 -31.60 -22.23 13.56
CA TYR A 264 -30.15 -22.06 13.46
C TYR A 264 -29.43 -22.14 14.82
N GLN A 265 -30.15 -21.92 15.91
CA GLN A 265 -29.63 -22.05 17.27
C GLN A 265 -29.70 -23.50 17.80
N ARG A 266 -30.42 -24.38 17.11
CA ARG A 266 -30.61 -25.77 17.52
C ARG A 266 -29.45 -26.65 17.03
N PRO A 267 -29.05 -27.68 17.80
CA PRO A 267 -28.01 -28.61 17.39
C PRO A 267 -28.46 -29.46 16.20
N LEU A 268 -27.50 -29.89 15.38
CA LEU A 268 -27.76 -30.68 14.17
C LEU A 268 -28.49 -32.00 14.45
N GLU A 269 -28.30 -32.58 15.64
CA GLU A 269 -29.05 -33.76 16.13
C GLU A 269 -30.57 -33.53 16.17
N SER A 270 -30.99 -32.39 16.69
CA SER A 270 -32.41 -32.07 16.90
C SER A 270 -33.17 -31.68 15.62
N LEU A 271 -32.42 -31.50 14.52
CA LEU A 271 -32.95 -31.11 13.22
C LEU A 271 -33.00 -32.30 12.25
N ASP A 272 -32.77 -33.52 12.74
CA ASP A 272 -32.74 -34.77 11.96
C ASP A 272 -31.76 -34.72 10.79
N LEU A 273 -30.67 -33.97 10.93
CA LEU A 273 -29.65 -33.85 9.89
C LEU A 273 -28.63 -35.00 9.96
N VAL A 274 -28.57 -35.73 11.08
CA VAL A 274 -27.62 -36.81 11.38
C VAL A 274 -28.08 -38.15 10.78
N PRO A 275 -27.19 -39.01 10.23
CA PRO A 275 -25.72 -38.92 10.16
C PRO A 275 -25.18 -38.20 8.92
N SER A 276 -26.03 -37.92 7.92
CA SER A 276 -25.66 -37.24 6.68
C SER A 276 -26.85 -36.48 6.16
N ALA A 277 -26.64 -35.22 5.78
CA ALA A 277 -27.68 -34.37 5.21
C ALA A 277 -27.17 -33.61 3.99
N VAL A 278 -28.08 -33.33 3.05
CA VAL A 278 -27.81 -32.45 1.92
C VAL A 278 -28.57 -31.16 2.12
N LEU A 279 -27.84 -30.05 2.25
CA LEU A 279 -28.41 -28.72 2.40
C LEU A 279 -28.24 -27.93 1.12
N ILE A 280 -29.31 -27.25 0.73
CA ILE A 280 -29.41 -26.37 -0.42
C ILE A 280 -29.48 -24.93 0.09
N VAL A 281 -28.63 -24.05 -0.41
CA VAL A 281 -28.69 -22.61 -0.07
C VAL A 281 -29.75 -21.98 -0.94
N LYS A 282 -30.69 -21.33 -0.26
CA LYS A 282 -31.66 -20.43 -0.83
C LYS A 282 -31.15 -19.01 -0.62
N LYS A 283 -30.99 -18.30 -1.73
CA LYS A 283 -30.72 -16.86 -1.74
C LYS A 283 -31.95 -16.07 -1.32
#